data_AF-A0A523MUP2-F1
#
_entry.id   AF-A0A523MUP2-F1
#
_cell.length_a   1.000
_cell.length_b   1.000
_cell.length_c   1.000
_cell.angle_alpha   90.00
_cell.angle_beta   90.00
_cell.angle_gamma   90.00
#
_symmetry.space_group_name_H-M   'P 1'
#
loop_
_entity.id
_entity.type
_entity.pdbx_description
1 polymer ?
#
loop_
_entity_poly.entity_id
_entity_poly.type
_entity_poly.pdbx_seq_one_letter_code
_entity_poly.pdbx_strand_id
1 'polypeptide(L)'
;MMRSIHPIKILTRLKTRTLRARMISLLMGIFFLGGIAAAEGSETHPVDYDSMQALEMAERALVDTLYYNFSDWVPRFQKRIDRLQALPQNIPNQLELVKFYFYMAGLNGELTHVLAFTSEFFVDSVKQKFSEYNEKAKSLAQALLDNPRITRQNRAEAYFYLGMAEGYL
;
A
#
# COMPACT_ATOMS: atom_id res chain seq x y z
N MET A 1 46.56 17.43 -34.82
CA MET A 1 45.75 18.07 -33.76
C MET A 1 44.47 17.28 -33.57
N MET A 2 44.33 16.65 -32.40
CA MET A 2 43.17 15.84 -32.00
C MET A 2 41.99 16.74 -31.63
N ARG A 3 40.77 16.36 -32.05
CA ARG A 3 39.55 16.57 -31.25
C ARG A 3 38.66 15.33 -31.35
N SER A 4 38.76 14.51 -30.31
CA SER A 4 37.82 13.43 -29.98
C SER A 4 36.50 14.06 -29.56
N ILE A 5 35.40 13.64 -30.16
CA ILE A 5 34.03 13.93 -29.69
C ILE A 5 33.47 12.59 -29.18
N HIS A 6 33.43 12.41 -27.86
CA HIS A 6 32.80 11.27 -27.21
C HIS A 6 31.27 11.34 -27.29
N PRO A 7 30.57 10.27 -27.72
CA PRO A 7 29.13 10.17 -27.64
C PRO A 7 28.73 9.45 -26.34
N ILE A 8 28.67 10.14 -25.21
CA ILE A 8 28.16 9.54 -23.97
C ILE A 8 27.26 10.55 -23.28
N LYS A 9 26.00 10.62 -23.70
CA LYS A 9 24.90 11.21 -22.88
C LYS A 9 23.48 10.90 -23.34
N ILE A 10 23.27 10.05 -24.37
CA ILE A 10 21.92 9.77 -24.90
C ILE A 10 21.35 8.44 -24.38
N LEU A 11 22.19 7.48 -23.99
CA LEU A 11 21.74 6.13 -23.61
C LEU A 11 21.17 5.99 -22.18
N THR A 12 21.32 6.98 -21.31
CA THR A 12 20.81 6.92 -19.93
C THR A 12 19.39 7.44 -19.74
N ARG A 13 18.81 8.16 -20.72
CA ARG A 13 17.43 8.68 -20.62
C ARG A 13 16.33 7.73 -21.09
N LEU A 14 16.66 6.71 -21.89
CA LEU A 14 15.65 5.77 -22.42
C LEU A 14 15.33 4.63 -21.44
N LYS A 15 16.24 4.27 -20.54
CA LYS A 15 16.09 3.11 -19.64
C LYS A 15 15.17 3.37 -18.42
N THR A 16 14.97 4.63 -18.04
CA THR A 16 14.15 5.01 -16.87
C THR A 16 12.67 5.19 -17.18
N ARG A 17 12.30 5.50 -18.44
CA ARG A 17 10.90 5.62 -18.85
C ARG A 17 10.17 4.27 -18.92
N THR A 18 10.87 3.21 -19.30
CA THR A 18 10.30 1.85 -19.39
C THR A 18 10.18 1.15 -18.04
N LEU A 19 10.98 1.54 -17.03
CA LEU A 19 10.82 1.05 -15.65
C LEU A 19 9.61 1.66 -14.96
N ARG A 20 9.36 2.97 -15.15
CA ARG A 20 8.19 3.64 -14.55
C ARG A 20 6.86 3.12 -15.11
N ALA A 21 6.80 2.83 -16.40
CA ALA A 21 5.60 2.24 -17.00
C ALA A 21 5.32 0.82 -16.48
N ARG A 22 6.38 0.05 -16.15
CA ARG A 22 6.26 -1.29 -15.59
C ARG A 22 5.86 -1.31 -14.10
N MET A 23 6.24 -0.31 -13.31
CA MET A 23 5.77 -0.17 -11.91
C MET A 23 4.29 0.22 -11.83
N ILE A 24 3.82 1.12 -12.70
CA ILE A 24 2.41 1.50 -12.74
C ILE A 24 1.51 0.31 -13.16
N SER A 25 2.00 -0.55 -14.06
CA SER A 25 1.28 -1.78 -14.43
C SER A 25 1.26 -2.84 -13.31
N LEU A 26 2.26 -2.86 -12.42
CA LEU A 26 2.28 -3.79 -11.28
C LEU A 26 1.29 -3.33 -10.19
N LEU A 27 1.23 -2.02 -9.91
CA LEU A 27 0.28 -1.41 -8.97
C LEU A 27 -1.19 -1.61 -9.39
N MET A 28 -1.49 -1.50 -10.69
CA MET A 28 -2.82 -1.84 -11.23
C MET A 28 -3.07 -3.36 -11.22
N GLY A 29 -2.06 -4.18 -11.49
CA GLY A 29 -2.19 -5.65 -11.52
C GLY A 29 -2.51 -6.28 -10.16
N ILE A 30 -2.07 -5.67 -9.07
CA ILE A 30 -2.35 -6.10 -7.69
C ILE A 30 -3.83 -5.91 -7.32
N PHE A 31 -4.51 -4.92 -7.90
CA PHE A 31 -5.92 -4.63 -7.61
C PHE A 31 -6.91 -5.35 -8.55
N PHE A 32 -6.49 -5.78 -9.75
CA PHE A 32 -7.41 -6.33 -10.76
C PHE A 32 -7.67 -7.85 -10.69
N LEU A 33 -6.95 -8.61 -9.86
CA LEU A 33 -7.11 -10.08 -9.80
C LEU A 33 -8.15 -10.57 -8.77
N GLY A 34 -8.79 -9.69 -8.00
CA GLY A 34 -9.77 -10.08 -6.96
C GLY A 34 -11.23 -9.67 -7.21
N GLY A 35 -11.51 -8.73 -8.11
CA GLY A 35 -12.82 -8.07 -8.17
C GLY A 35 -13.52 -8.22 -9.52
N ILE A 36 -14.17 -9.36 -9.77
CA ILE A 36 -15.27 -9.42 -10.73
C ILE A 36 -16.50 -9.99 -10.03
N ALA A 37 -17.20 -9.11 -9.31
CA ALA A 37 -18.63 -9.22 -9.07
C ALA A 37 -19.15 -7.83 -8.69
N ALA A 38 -19.55 -7.04 -9.69
CA ALA A 38 -20.38 -5.88 -9.45
C ALA A 38 -21.75 -6.40 -8.98
N ALA A 39 -22.02 -6.29 -7.69
CA ALA A 39 -23.35 -6.47 -7.15
C ALA A 39 -24.00 -5.08 -7.03
N GLU A 40 -24.94 -4.81 -7.94
CA GLU A 40 -25.90 -3.71 -7.82
C GLU A 40 -26.79 -3.92 -6.60
N GLY A 41 -27.01 -2.87 -5.80
CA GLY A 41 -27.92 -2.91 -4.66
C GLY A 41 -27.54 -1.92 -3.56
N SER A 42 -27.72 -0.63 -3.79
CA SER A 42 -27.55 0.40 -2.76
C SER A 42 -28.77 0.42 -1.83
N GLU A 43 -28.81 -0.47 -0.84
CA GLU A 43 -29.48 -0.17 0.43
C GLU A 43 -28.61 0.84 1.19
N THR A 44 -29.16 2.00 1.51
CA THR A 44 -28.48 3.09 2.24
C THR A 44 -28.38 2.79 3.73
N HIS A 45 -27.77 1.66 4.07
CA HIS A 45 -27.25 1.47 5.42
C HIS A 45 -25.99 2.32 5.60
N PRO A 46 -25.85 3.06 6.71
CA PRO A 46 -24.60 3.76 6.99
C PRO A 46 -23.46 2.75 7.02
N VAL A 47 -22.44 2.98 6.20
CA VAL A 47 -21.27 2.10 6.09
C VAL A 47 -20.53 2.09 7.42
N ASP A 48 -20.43 0.90 8.03
CA ASP A 48 -19.67 0.71 9.27
C ASP A 48 -18.17 0.56 8.97
N TYR A 49 -17.49 1.70 8.86
CA TYR A 49 -16.03 1.74 8.72
C TYR A 49 -15.28 1.20 9.94
N ASP A 50 -15.98 1.03 11.06
CA ASP A 50 -15.42 0.83 12.38
C ASP A 50 -15.11 -0.66 12.66
N SER A 51 -15.78 -1.56 11.94
CA SER A 51 -15.56 -3.02 11.93
C SER A 51 -15.01 -3.55 10.61
N MET A 52 -14.93 -2.71 9.57
CA MET A 52 -14.50 -3.07 8.22
C MET A 52 -13.11 -3.73 8.19
N GLN A 53 -12.98 -4.73 7.32
CA GLN A 53 -11.71 -5.42 7.05
C GLN A 53 -10.79 -4.57 6.19
N ALA A 54 -9.49 -4.83 6.29
CA ALA A 54 -8.45 -4.05 5.65
C ALA A 54 -8.59 -4.01 4.12
N LEU A 55 -8.90 -5.16 3.50
CA LEU A 55 -9.06 -5.26 2.05
C LEU A 55 -10.25 -4.43 1.56
N GLU A 56 -11.43 -4.61 2.18
CA GLU A 56 -12.62 -3.84 1.80
C GLU A 56 -12.40 -2.32 2.00
N MET A 57 -11.73 -1.94 3.10
CA MET A 57 -11.41 -0.53 3.35
C MET A 57 -10.45 0.02 2.28
N ALA A 58 -9.46 -0.77 1.86
CA ALA A 58 -8.52 -0.39 0.82
C ALA A 58 -9.19 -0.27 -0.56
N GLU A 59 -10.10 -1.17 -0.91
CA GLU A 59 -10.85 -1.10 -2.17
C GLU A 59 -11.71 0.16 -2.25
N ARG A 60 -12.42 0.50 -1.17
CA ARG A 60 -13.22 1.73 -1.12
C ARG A 60 -12.34 2.98 -1.14
N ALA A 61 -11.23 2.98 -0.40
CA ALA A 61 -10.26 4.07 -0.43
C ALA A 61 -9.66 4.26 -1.82
N LEU A 62 -9.38 3.18 -2.55
CA LEU A 62 -8.88 3.27 -3.92
C LEU A 62 -9.87 4.00 -4.81
N VAL A 63 -11.15 3.63 -4.78
CA VAL A 63 -12.20 4.28 -5.60
C VAL A 63 -12.25 5.79 -5.33
N ASP A 64 -12.24 6.20 -4.06
CA ASP A 64 -12.30 7.62 -3.69
C ASP A 64 -11.02 8.38 -4.05
N THR A 65 -9.85 7.76 -3.88
CA THR A 65 -8.55 8.39 -4.14
C THR A 65 -8.25 8.56 -5.62
N LEU A 66 -8.89 7.79 -6.52
CA LEU A 66 -8.92 8.08 -7.95
C LEU A 66 -9.51 9.48 -8.26
N TYR A 67 -10.36 10.00 -7.37
CA TYR A 67 -10.93 11.35 -7.44
C TYR A 67 -10.26 12.32 -6.46
N TYR A 68 -9.04 12.02 -6.01
CA TYR A 68 -8.25 12.83 -5.09
C TYR A 68 -8.86 13.03 -3.69
N ASN A 69 -9.83 12.21 -3.30
CA ASN A 69 -10.42 12.27 -1.98
C ASN A 69 -9.64 11.40 -0.98
N PHE A 70 -8.59 11.98 -0.36
CA PHE A 70 -7.75 11.30 0.62
C PHE A 70 -8.09 11.64 2.09
N SER A 71 -8.76 12.77 2.34
CA SER A 71 -8.87 13.39 3.68
C SER A 71 -9.50 12.48 4.71
N ASP A 72 -10.50 11.71 4.28
CA ASP A 72 -11.30 10.89 5.16
C ASP A 72 -10.67 9.53 5.42
N TRP A 73 -9.85 9.04 4.49
CA TRP A 73 -9.33 7.68 4.54
C TRP A 73 -8.20 7.52 5.53
N VAL A 74 -7.25 8.47 5.61
CA VAL A 74 -6.15 8.38 6.58
C VAL A 74 -6.68 8.26 8.03
N PRO A 75 -7.63 9.11 8.51
CA PRO A 75 -8.22 8.94 9.84
C PRO A 75 -8.98 7.62 10.03
N ARG A 76 -9.71 7.15 8.99
CA ARG A 76 -10.46 5.87 9.06
C ARG A 76 -9.51 4.67 9.22
N PHE A 77 -8.45 4.62 8.43
CA PHE A 77 -7.40 3.61 8.55
C PHE A 77 -6.73 3.67 9.92
N GLN A 78 -6.36 4.87 10.40
CA GLN A 78 -5.73 5.04 11.70
C GLN A 78 -6.62 4.50 12.84
N LYS A 79 -7.91 4.84 12.82
CA LYS A 79 -8.86 4.38 13.83
C LYS A 79 -8.98 2.86 13.88
N ARG A 80 -8.93 2.17 12.72
CA ARG A 80 -8.93 0.70 12.65
C ARG A 80 -7.62 0.10 13.16
N ILE A 81 -6.49 0.70 12.82
CA ILE A 81 -5.17 0.31 13.34
C ILE A 81 -5.16 0.40 14.87
N ASP A 82 -5.59 1.53 15.43
CA ASP A 82 -5.59 1.76 16.89
C ASP A 82 -6.47 0.74 17.61
N ARG A 83 -7.63 0.39 17.02
CA ARG A 83 -8.50 -0.66 17.54
C ARG A 83 -7.86 -2.03 17.52
N LEU A 84 -7.26 -2.42 16.39
CA LEU A 84 -6.58 -3.72 16.26
C LEU A 84 -5.38 -3.84 17.21
N GLN A 85 -4.65 -2.75 17.44
CA GLN A 85 -3.56 -2.70 18.42
C GLN A 85 -4.06 -2.88 19.86
N ALA A 86 -5.27 -2.39 20.17
CA ALA A 86 -5.88 -2.55 21.49
C ALA A 86 -6.46 -3.96 21.75
N LEU A 87 -6.66 -4.77 20.70
CA LEU A 87 -7.15 -6.14 20.83
C LEU A 87 -6.04 -7.12 21.26
N PRO A 88 -6.40 -8.30 21.78
CA PRO A 88 -5.44 -9.38 22.03
C PRO A 88 -4.65 -9.71 20.76
N GLN A 89 -3.32 -9.75 20.88
CA GLN A 89 -2.41 -9.96 19.75
C GLN A 89 -2.30 -11.45 19.38
N ASN A 90 -3.43 -12.02 18.96
CA ASN A 90 -3.51 -13.35 18.37
C ASN A 90 -3.24 -13.28 16.85
N ILE A 91 -3.02 -14.45 16.23
CA ILE A 91 -2.63 -14.53 14.81
C ILE A 91 -3.65 -13.83 13.88
N PRO A 92 -4.98 -14.05 14.00
CA PRO A 92 -5.95 -13.33 13.17
C PRO A 92 -5.85 -11.81 13.27
N ASN A 93 -5.78 -11.26 14.49
CA ASN A 93 -5.72 -9.82 14.70
C ASN A 93 -4.40 -9.23 14.18
N GLN A 94 -3.28 -9.94 14.39
CA GLN A 94 -1.98 -9.54 13.88
C GLN A 94 -1.92 -9.58 12.35
N LEU A 95 -2.48 -10.61 11.71
CA LEU A 95 -2.58 -10.66 10.26
C LEU A 95 -3.38 -9.49 9.73
N GLU A 96 -4.55 -9.22 10.30
CA GLU A 96 -5.38 -8.09 9.88
C GLU A 96 -4.64 -6.76 10.06
N LEU A 97 -3.88 -6.61 11.15
CA LEU A 97 -3.05 -5.44 11.41
C LEU A 97 -1.91 -5.28 10.38
N VAL A 98 -1.28 -6.37 9.93
CA VAL A 98 -0.29 -6.32 8.82
C VAL A 98 -0.92 -5.71 7.57
N LYS A 99 -2.15 -6.15 7.22
CA LYS A 99 -2.86 -5.63 6.04
C LYS A 99 -3.13 -4.14 6.18
N PHE A 100 -3.62 -3.71 7.34
CA PHE A 100 -3.89 -2.30 7.59
C PHE A 100 -2.62 -1.45 7.53
N TYR A 101 -1.49 -1.92 8.07
CA TYR A 101 -0.21 -1.24 7.91
C TYR A 101 0.21 -1.16 6.44
N PHE A 102 0.11 -2.26 5.70
CA PHE A 102 0.45 -2.28 4.28
C PHE A 102 -0.42 -1.31 3.46
N TYR A 103 -1.74 -1.33 3.63
CA TYR A 103 -2.63 -0.45 2.89
C TYR A 103 -2.52 1.01 3.31
N MET A 104 -2.27 1.30 4.60
CA MET A 104 -1.94 2.65 5.05
C MET A 104 -0.64 3.15 4.42
N ALA A 105 0.38 2.29 4.28
CA ALA A 105 1.59 2.63 3.53
C ALA A 105 1.22 2.94 2.07
N GLY A 106 0.46 2.07 1.40
CA GLY A 106 -0.01 2.30 0.02
C GLY A 106 -0.74 3.64 -0.14
N LEU A 107 -1.66 3.97 0.75
CA LEU A 107 -2.39 5.25 0.74
C LEU A 107 -1.46 6.46 0.83
N ASN A 108 -0.45 6.41 1.71
CA ASN A 108 0.56 7.47 1.82
C ASN A 108 1.53 7.49 0.62
N GLY A 109 1.80 6.34 0.01
CA GLY A 109 2.60 6.21 -1.21
C GLY A 109 1.90 6.90 -2.39
N GLU A 110 0.64 6.58 -2.62
CA GLU A 110 -0.19 7.22 -3.66
C GLU A 110 -0.33 8.72 -3.41
N LEU A 111 -0.58 9.13 -2.16
CA LEU A 111 -0.63 10.56 -1.80
C LEU A 111 0.71 11.26 -2.10
N THR A 112 1.84 10.62 -1.78
CA THR A 112 3.17 11.14 -2.13
C THR A 112 3.33 11.29 -3.64
N HIS A 113 2.84 10.34 -4.43
CA HIS A 113 2.88 10.42 -5.89
C HIS A 113 2.02 11.56 -6.43
N VAL A 114 0.78 11.71 -5.95
CA VAL A 114 -0.13 12.80 -6.33
C VAL A 114 0.51 14.16 -6.01
N LEU A 115 1.08 14.32 -4.81
CA LEU A 115 1.72 15.55 -4.38
C LEU A 115 3.06 15.82 -5.09
N ALA A 116 3.79 14.78 -5.51
CA ALA A 116 5.00 14.95 -6.30
C ALA A 116 4.71 15.50 -7.71
N PHE A 117 3.54 15.22 -8.29
CA PHE A 117 3.13 15.79 -9.58
C PHE A 117 2.92 17.30 -9.52
N THR A 118 2.61 17.86 -8.36
CA THR A 118 2.47 19.31 -8.21
C THR A 118 3.82 20.01 -7.97
N SER A 119 4.93 19.26 -7.89
CA SER A 119 6.36 19.67 -7.84
C SER A 119 6.81 20.67 -6.77
N GLU A 120 5.88 21.45 -6.22
CA GLU A 120 6.07 22.44 -5.15
C GLU A 120 5.67 21.88 -3.77
N PHE A 121 4.90 20.78 -3.74
CA PHE A 121 4.29 20.23 -2.51
C PHE A 121 4.84 18.86 -2.13
N PHE A 122 6.16 18.67 -2.17
CA PHE A 122 6.74 17.49 -1.54
C PHE A 122 6.57 17.60 -0.03
N VAL A 123 5.69 16.79 0.54
CA VAL A 123 5.43 16.78 1.98
C VAL A 123 6.21 15.65 2.62
N ASP A 124 7.38 15.97 3.19
CA ASP A 124 8.27 15.01 3.86
C ASP A 124 7.54 14.14 4.89
N SER A 125 6.57 14.72 5.61
CA SER A 125 5.80 13.99 6.62
C SER A 125 4.95 12.86 6.02
N VAL A 126 4.43 13.00 4.80
CA VAL A 126 3.66 11.95 4.11
C VAL A 126 4.58 10.80 3.71
N LYS A 127 5.74 11.10 3.13
CA LYS A 127 6.76 10.09 2.81
C LYS A 127 7.26 9.36 4.06
N GLN A 128 7.45 10.10 5.16
CA GLN A 128 7.82 9.50 6.43
C GLN A 128 6.75 8.53 6.91
N LYS A 129 5.46 8.89 6.80
CA LYS A 129 4.34 7.99 7.15
C LYS A 129 4.26 6.77 6.26
N PHE A 130 4.49 6.90 4.96
CA PHE A 130 4.67 5.76 4.06
C PHE A 130 5.73 4.79 4.59
N SER A 131 6.93 5.31 4.87
CA SER A 131 8.07 4.50 5.33
C SER A 131 7.77 3.83 6.68
N GLU A 132 7.20 4.58 7.62
CA GLU A 132 6.83 4.09 8.95
C GLU A 132 5.86 2.90 8.86
N TYR A 133 4.80 3.03 8.07
CA TYR A 133 3.80 1.98 7.94
C TYR A 133 4.30 0.78 7.14
N ASN A 134 5.17 1.00 6.16
CA ASN A 134 5.81 -0.09 5.43
C ASN A 134 6.72 -0.92 6.34
N GLU A 135 7.54 -0.28 7.19
CA GLU A 135 8.37 -0.99 8.16
C GLU A 135 7.54 -1.74 9.21
N LYS A 136 6.43 -1.16 9.67
CA LYS A 136 5.49 -1.84 10.58
C LYS A 136 4.90 -3.10 9.94
N ALA A 137 4.49 -3.04 8.68
CA ALA A 137 3.98 -4.19 7.94
C ALA A 137 5.02 -5.31 7.85
N LYS A 138 6.25 -4.97 7.41
CA LYS A 138 7.36 -5.94 7.30
C LYS A 138 7.70 -6.57 8.65
N SER A 139 7.86 -5.75 9.69
CA SER A 139 8.26 -6.21 11.02
C SER A 139 7.23 -7.17 11.61
N LEU A 140 5.93 -6.84 11.49
CA LEU A 140 4.87 -7.68 12.03
C LEU A 140 4.66 -8.96 11.20
N ALA A 141 4.81 -8.88 9.87
CA ALA A 141 4.77 -10.06 9.00
C ALA A 141 5.91 -11.03 9.34
N GLN A 142 7.13 -10.54 9.55
CA GLN A 142 8.26 -11.37 9.99
C GLN A 142 8.00 -12.01 11.36
N ALA A 143 7.49 -11.24 12.33
CA ALA A 143 7.15 -11.77 13.65
C ALA A 143 6.08 -12.88 13.60
N LEU A 144 5.12 -12.80 12.67
CA LEU A 144 4.15 -13.86 12.40
C LEU A 144 4.81 -15.11 11.81
N LEU A 145 5.76 -14.95 10.89
CA LEU A 145 6.49 -16.07 10.28
C LEU A 145 7.36 -16.82 11.29
N ASP A 146 7.92 -16.11 12.28
CA ASP A 146 8.72 -16.68 13.37
C ASP A 146 7.85 -17.42 14.41
N ASN A 147 6.52 -17.28 14.37
CA ASN A 147 5.62 -17.94 15.31
C ASN A 147 5.48 -19.44 14.97
N PRO A 148 5.87 -20.36 15.86
CA PRO A 148 5.83 -21.81 15.58
C PRO A 148 4.40 -22.36 15.45
N ARG A 149 3.40 -21.64 15.94
CA ARG A 149 1.98 -22.04 15.90
C ARG A 149 1.23 -21.52 14.68
N ILE A 150 1.90 -20.80 13.77
CA ILE A 150 1.25 -20.29 12.56
C ILE A 150 0.81 -21.43 11.64
N THR A 151 -0.42 -21.38 11.16
CA THR A 151 -0.95 -22.34 10.19
C THR A 151 -0.29 -22.10 8.82
N ARG A 152 -0.33 -23.10 7.94
CA ARG A 152 0.21 -22.96 6.58
C ARG A 152 -0.45 -21.81 5.80
N GLN A 153 -1.76 -21.66 5.93
CA GLN A 153 -2.52 -20.60 5.26
C GLN A 153 -2.08 -19.21 5.75
N ASN A 154 -2.07 -19.01 7.06
CA ASN A 154 -1.67 -17.75 7.69
C ASN A 154 -0.20 -17.40 7.38
N ARG A 155 0.65 -18.43 7.27
CA ARG A 155 2.05 -18.27 6.86
C ARG A 155 2.18 -17.78 5.42
N ALA A 156 1.39 -18.34 4.49
CA ALA A 156 1.38 -17.90 3.10
C ALA A 156 0.93 -16.45 2.97
N GLU A 157 -0.09 -16.05 3.75
CA GLU A 157 -0.57 -14.67 3.79
C GLU A 157 0.47 -13.71 4.39
N ALA A 158 1.15 -14.10 5.47
CA ALA A 158 2.25 -13.30 6.02
C ALA A 158 3.41 -13.13 5.01
N TYR A 159 3.80 -14.19 4.29
CA TYR A 159 4.78 -14.09 3.21
C TYR A 159 4.34 -13.18 2.08
N PHE A 160 3.05 -13.24 1.70
CA PHE A 160 2.49 -12.36 0.68
C PHE A 160 2.68 -10.90 1.07
N TYR A 161 2.23 -10.49 2.26
CA TYR A 161 2.36 -9.09 2.69
C TYR A 161 3.80 -8.67 2.96
N LEU A 162 4.67 -9.57 3.44
CA LEU A 162 6.10 -9.28 3.57
C LEU A 162 6.72 -8.98 2.20
N GLY A 163 6.53 -9.86 1.22
CA GLY A 163 7.09 -9.67 -0.12
C GLY A 163 6.53 -8.42 -0.81
N MET A 164 5.24 -8.12 -0.60
CA MET A 164 4.62 -6.91 -1.11
C MET A 164 5.21 -5.64 -0.49
N ALA A 165 5.42 -5.62 0.83
CA ALA A 165 5.99 -4.49 1.54
C ALA A 165 7.50 -4.29 1.25
N GLU A 166 8.24 -5.36 1.00
CA GLU A 166 9.64 -5.30 0.52
C GLU A 166 9.73 -4.82 -0.93
N GLY A 167 8.76 -5.18 -1.77
CA GLY A 167 8.70 -4.79 -3.18
C GLY A 167 8.18 -3.37 -3.43
N TYR A 168 7.58 -2.70 -2.45
CA TYR A 168 7.00 -1.35 -2.58
C TYR A 168 8.06 -0.22 -2.51
N LEU A 169 9.36 -0.53 -2.65
CA LEU A 169 10.46 0.44 -2.63
C LEU A 169 10.78 1.06 -4.00
#